data_AF-A0A1I8C9W7-F1
#
_entry.id   AF-A0A1I8C9W7-F1
#
_cell.length_a   1.000
_cell.length_b   1.000
_cell.length_c   1.000
_cell.angle_alpha   90.00
_cell.angle_beta   90.00
_cell.angle_gamma   90.00
#
_symmetry.space_group_name_H-M   'P 1'
#
loop_
_entity.id
_entity.type
_entity.pdbx_description
1 polymer ?
#
loop_
_entity_poly.entity_id
_entity_poly.type
_entity_poly.pdbx_seq_one_letter_code
_entity_poly.pdbx_strand_id
1 'polypeptide(L)'
;MDTTAFCHVPGQPLECLSIAVQLKKELIKGESGEILYKVGLRVGGGIDQDPNLAPYKYPDNGVYITAIDPASPAEKAGLLKHDKVLQVNGHDFTMITHEKAVRYIKKYPILNILIARAH
;
A
#
# COMPACT_ATOMS: atom_id res chain seq x y z
N MET A 1 -22.76 1.37 17.18
CA MET A 1 -22.24 0.24 16.36
C MET A 1 -22.48 0.63 14.93
N ASP A 2 -21.55 1.39 14.34
CA ASP A 2 -21.67 1.83 12.95
C ASP A 2 -20.84 0.92 12.08
N THR A 3 -21.53 -0.03 11.46
CA THR A 3 -21.03 -1.02 10.51
C THR A 3 -21.13 -0.47 9.09
N THR A 4 -20.47 0.64 8.80
CA THR A 4 -20.29 1.08 7.41
C THR A 4 -18.82 0.98 7.05
N ALA A 5 -18.52 0.19 6.03
CA ALA A 5 -17.19 0.20 5.42
C ALA A 5 -16.88 1.65 5.01
N PHE A 6 -15.79 2.20 5.55
CA PHE A 6 -15.33 3.57 5.29
C PHE A 6 -16.21 4.74 5.79
N CYS A 7 -17.05 4.57 6.82
CA CYS A 7 -17.87 5.66 7.38
C CYS A 7 -18.79 6.33 6.34
N HIS A 8 -19.26 5.58 5.35
CA HIS A 8 -20.08 6.13 4.26
C HIS A 8 -21.58 5.98 4.53
N VAL A 9 -22.34 7.04 4.24
CA VAL A 9 -23.82 7.02 4.31
C VAL A 9 -24.37 6.67 2.92
N PRO A 10 -25.21 5.62 2.80
CA PRO A 10 -25.83 5.26 1.52
C PRO A 10 -26.53 6.45 0.86
N GLY A 11 -26.22 6.70 -0.41
CA GLY A 11 -26.80 7.80 -1.19
C GLY A 11 -25.98 9.12 -1.15
N GLN A 12 -24.94 9.21 -0.33
CA GLN A 12 -23.91 10.23 -0.49
C GLN A 12 -22.92 9.81 -1.60
N PRO A 13 -22.22 10.75 -2.25
CA PRO A 13 -21.05 10.41 -3.06
C PRO A 13 -19.96 9.80 -2.15
N LEU A 14 -19.37 8.68 -2.57
CA LEU A 14 -18.23 8.12 -1.87
C LEU A 14 -17.00 8.96 -2.26
N GLU A 15 -16.55 9.84 -1.38
CA GLU A 15 -15.35 10.65 -1.61
C GLU A 15 -14.09 9.80 -1.30
N CYS A 16 -13.71 8.95 -2.26
CA CYS A 16 -12.36 8.40 -2.29
C CYS A 16 -11.65 8.92 -3.54
N LEU A 17 -10.50 9.56 -3.35
CA LEU A 17 -9.63 9.86 -4.48
C LEU A 17 -8.86 8.60 -4.83
N SER A 18 -9.18 8.05 -5.99
CA SER A 18 -8.35 7.04 -6.64
C SER A 18 -7.18 7.74 -7.32
N ILE A 19 -5.96 7.51 -6.84
CA ILE A 19 -4.75 8.18 -7.32
C ILE A 19 -3.83 7.14 -7.96
N ALA A 20 -3.46 7.36 -9.21
CA ALA A 20 -2.46 6.56 -9.90
C ALA A 20 -1.05 7.11 -9.61
N VAL A 21 -0.18 6.24 -9.12
CA VAL A 21 1.19 6.58 -8.71
C VAL A 21 2.17 5.62 -9.37
N GLN A 22 3.24 6.15 -9.98
CA GLN A 22 4.36 5.34 -10.44
C GLN A 22 5.51 5.46 -9.43
N LEU A 23 5.90 4.33 -8.83
CA LEU A 23 7.07 4.23 -7.96
C LEU A 23 8.19 3.52 -8.71
N LYS A 24 9.31 4.22 -8.91
CA LYS A 24 10.56 3.64 -9.41
C LYS A 24 11.54 3.44 -8.26
N LYS A 25 11.89 2.19 -7.96
CA LYS A 25 12.80 1.86 -6.85
C LYS A 25 14.22 2.33 -7.12
N GLU A 26 14.93 2.62 -6.04
CA GLU A 26 16.36 2.95 -6.07
C GLU A 26 17.17 1.66 -5.99
N LEU A 27 18.16 1.52 -6.87
CA LEU A 27 19.15 0.44 -6.82
C LEU A 27 20.22 0.78 -5.78
N ILE A 28 20.40 -0.11 -4.81
CA ILE A 28 21.50 -0.07 -3.86
C ILE A 28 22.44 -1.22 -4.21
N LYS A 29 23.73 -0.90 -4.38
CA LYS A 29 24.79 -1.90 -4.44
C LYS A 29 25.25 -2.19 -3.01
N GLY A 30 25.07 -3.43 -2.56
CA GLY A 30 25.63 -3.89 -1.30
C GLY A 30 27.15 -4.04 -1.40
N GLU A 31 27.81 -4.11 -0.25
CA GLU A 31 29.27 -4.26 -0.14
C GLU A 31 29.77 -5.57 -0.79
N SER A 32 28.91 -6.59 -0.82
CA SER A 32 29.13 -7.90 -1.47
C SER A 32 28.96 -7.89 -2.99
N GLY A 33 28.53 -6.77 -3.58
CA GLY A 33 28.15 -6.67 -5.00
C GLY A 33 26.69 -7.07 -5.30
N GLU A 34 25.91 -7.43 -4.28
CA GLU A 34 24.49 -7.70 -4.43
C GLU A 34 23.70 -6.44 -4.82
N ILE A 35 22.67 -6.61 -5.65
CA ILE A 35 21.77 -5.52 -6.06
C ILE A 35 20.49 -5.62 -5.23
N LEU A 36 20.26 -4.61 -4.39
CA LEU A 36 19.06 -4.46 -3.58
C LEU A 36 18.19 -3.33 -4.14
N TYR A 37 16.88 -3.52 -4.14
CA TYR A 37 15.93 -2.46 -4.49
C TYR A 37 15.37 -1.81 -3.23
N LYS A 38 15.72 -0.54 -3.00
CA LYS A 38 15.11 0.29 -1.96
C LYS A 38 13.75 0.78 -2.45
N VAL A 39 12.70 0.50 -1.67
CA VAL A 39 11.35 1.01 -1.90
C VAL A 39 11.00 2.13 -0.92
N GLY A 40 11.31 1.94 0.37
CA GLY A 40 11.07 2.90 1.46
C GLY A 40 9.61 3.05 1.87
N LEU A 41 8.86 1.95 1.83
CA LEU A 41 7.50 1.87 2.37
C LEU A 41 7.32 0.58 3.17
N ARG A 42 6.40 0.62 4.11
CA ARG A 42 5.89 -0.56 4.82
C ARG A 42 4.42 -0.74 4.49
N VAL A 43 4.01 -2.01 4.33
CA VAL A 43 2.60 -2.38 4.14
C VAL A 43 2.09 -3.16 5.34
N GLY A 44 0.79 -3.10 5.57
CA GLY A 44 0.06 -3.86 6.59
C GLY A 44 -1.31 -4.27 6.07
N GLY A 45 -2.01 -5.11 6.84
CA GLY A 45 -3.26 -5.73 6.39
C GLY A 45 -3.02 -6.87 5.40
N GLY A 46 -4.06 -7.26 4.67
CA GLY A 46 -4.14 -8.51 3.92
C GLY A 46 -5.10 -9.50 4.58
N ILE A 47 -5.75 -10.32 3.76
CA ILE A 47 -6.87 -11.20 4.17
C ILE A 47 -6.49 -12.31 5.16
N ASP A 48 -5.20 -12.55 5.33
CA ASP A 48 -4.58 -13.56 6.19
C ASP A 48 -4.05 -12.98 7.52
N GLN A 49 -4.23 -11.69 7.76
CA GLN A 49 -3.81 -11.03 9.00
C GLN A 49 -4.98 -10.88 9.97
N ASP A 50 -4.71 -10.98 11.28
CA ASP A 50 -5.70 -10.64 12.31
C ASP A 50 -5.77 -9.11 12.47
N PRO A 51 -6.92 -8.47 12.18
CA PRO A 51 -7.09 -7.03 12.32
C PRO A 51 -6.89 -6.52 13.75
N ASN A 52 -7.07 -7.37 14.77
CA ASN A 52 -6.90 -6.98 16.17
C ASN A 52 -5.44 -6.85 16.60
N LEU A 53 -4.52 -7.48 15.85
CA LEU A 53 -3.08 -7.42 16.11
C LEU A 53 -2.39 -6.29 15.33
N ALA A 54 -3.11 -5.62 14.43
CA ALA A 54 -2.56 -4.53 13.64
C ALA A 54 -2.24 -3.31 14.53
N PRO A 55 -1.13 -2.60 14.28
CA PRO A 55 -0.77 -1.40 15.04
C PRO A 55 -1.77 -0.24 14.85
N TYR A 56 -2.58 -0.32 13.79
CA TYR A 56 -3.66 0.60 13.48
C TYR A 56 -4.87 -0.19 13.01
N LYS A 57 -6.08 0.23 13.37
CA LYS A 57 -7.30 -0.35 12.82
C LYS A 57 -7.50 0.12 11.39
N TYR A 58 -7.60 -0.83 10.47
CA TYR A 58 -7.97 -0.57 9.08
C TYR A 58 -9.49 -0.71 8.92
N PRO A 59 -10.11 0.02 7.97
CA PRO A 59 -11.53 -0.12 7.67
C PRO A 59 -11.95 -1.52 7.21
N ASP A 60 -11.02 -2.27 6.62
CA ASP A 60 -11.22 -3.61 6.11
C ASP A 60 -9.91 -4.42 6.05
N ASN A 61 -9.96 -5.64 5.52
CA ASN A 61 -8.81 -6.55 5.39
C ASN A 61 -7.92 -6.26 4.17
N GLY A 62 -8.03 -5.07 3.56
CA GLY A 62 -7.18 -4.65 2.44
C GLY A 62 -5.73 -4.41 2.82
N VAL A 63 -4.90 -4.07 1.83
CA VAL A 63 -3.48 -3.72 2.03
C VAL A 63 -3.34 -2.20 2.16
N TYR A 64 -2.68 -1.75 3.22
CA TYR A 64 -2.48 -0.33 3.53
C TYR A 64 -1.00 0.00 3.67
N ILE A 65 -0.61 1.21 3.27
CA ILE A 65 0.72 1.75 3.57
C ILE A 65 0.74 2.17 5.04
N THR A 66 1.61 1.54 5.83
CA THR A 66 1.70 1.77 7.28
C THR A 66 2.78 2.77 7.65
N ALA A 67 3.76 2.97 6.76
CA ALA A 67 4.76 4.00 6.88
C ALA A 67 5.48 4.25 5.56
N ILE A 68 6.05 5.45 5.46
CA ILE A 68 6.92 5.89 4.37
C ILE A 68 8.23 6.37 5.00
N ASP A 69 9.35 5.93 4.44
CA ASP A 69 10.66 6.37 4.89
C ASP A 69 11.02 7.72 4.25
N PRO A 70 11.60 8.67 4.99
CA PRO A 70 12.02 9.96 4.43
C PRO A 70 13.04 9.82 3.30
N ALA A 71 12.95 10.73 2.33
CA ALA A 71 13.77 10.79 1.12
C ALA A 71 13.78 9.50 0.28
N SER A 72 12.79 8.63 0.47
CA SER A 72 12.70 7.36 -0.22
C SER A 72 12.02 7.46 -1.59
N PRO A 73 12.16 6.44 -2.45
CA PRO A 73 11.38 6.34 -3.68
C PRO A 73 9.86 6.42 -3.47
N ALA A 74 9.35 5.83 -2.39
CA ALA A 74 7.93 5.88 -2.07
C ALA A 74 7.46 7.30 -1.72
N GLU A 75 8.23 8.03 -0.91
CA GLU A 75 7.94 9.44 -0.58
C GLU A 75 7.98 10.31 -1.83
N LYS A 76 9.03 10.17 -2.66
CA LYS A 76 9.19 10.90 -3.92
C LYS A 76 8.06 10.62 -4.92
N ALA A 77 7.47 9.42 -4.86
CA ALA A 77 6.31 9.04 -5.66
C ALA A 77 4.99 9.63 -5.14
N GLY A 78 4.98 10.29 -3.98
CA GLY A 78 3.78 10.90 -3.40
C GLY A 78 2.87 9.92 -2.65
N LEU A 79 3.38 8.72 -2.33
CA LEU A 79 2.67 7.80 -1.45
C LEU A 79 2.72 8.32 -0.01
N LEU A 80 1.62 8.12 0.70
CA LEU A 80 1.46 8.55 2.08
C LEU A 80 1.07 7.37 2.97
N LYS A 81 1.32 7.54 4.27
CA LYS A 81 0.75 6.66 5.29
C LYS A 81 -0.79 6.68 5.16
N HIS A 82 -1.41 5.53 5.36
CA HIS A 82 -2.86 5.30 5.26
C HIS A 82 -3.44 5.21 3.85
N ASP A 83 -2.62 5.34 2.81
CA ASP A 83 -3.06 4.96 1.46
C ASP A 83 -3.45 3.48 1.42
N LYS A 84 -4.64 3.19 0.89
CA LYS A 84 -5.08 1.83 0.60
C LYS A 84 -4.61 1.44 -0.80
N VAL A 85 -3.90 0.32 -0.92
CA VAL A 85 -3.44 -0.20 -2.21
C VAL A 85 -4.56 -1.00 -2.86
N LEU A 86 -5.05 -0.53 -4.01
CA LEU A 86 -6.10 -1.19 -4.79
C LEU A 86 -5.51 -2.10 -5.87
N GLN A 87 -4.44 -1.65 -6.51
CA GLN A 87 -3.83 -2.37 -7.63
C GLN A 87 -2.33 -2.09 -7.69
N VAL A 88 -1.53 -3.07 -8.12
CA VAL A 88 -0.12 -2.88 -8.48
C VAL A 88 0.18 -3.59 -9.79
N ASN A 89 0.67 -2.84 -10.79
CA ASN A 89 1.01 -3.36 -12.13
C ASN A 89 -0.15 -4.15 -12.77
N GLY A 90 -1.39 -3.67 -12.62
CA GLY A 90 -2.58 -4.34 -13.14
C GLY A 90 -3.07 -5.53 -12.31
N HIS A 91 -2.35 -5.94 -11.26
CA HIS A 91 -2.79 -6.98 -10.34
C HIS A 91 -3.64 -6.39 -9.23
N ASP A 92 -4.81 -6.98 -8.98
CA ASP A 92 -5.70 -6.60 -7.89
C ASP A 92 -5.06 -6.88 -6.52
N PHE A 93 -5.14 -5.89 -5.63
CA PHE A 93 -4.62 -5.94 -4.25
C PHE A 93 -5.75 -5.84 -3.20
N THR A 94 -7.01 -5.83 -3.61
CA THR A 94 -8.15 -5.67 -2.68
C THR A 94 -8.40 -6.91 -1.81
N MET A 95 -8.12 -8.11 -2.31
CA MET A 95 -8.33 -9.40 -1.62
C MET A 95 -7.07 -10.27 -1.62
N ILE A 96 -5.91 -9.65 -1.44
CA ILE A 96 -4.60 -10.34 -1.45
C ILE A 96 -4.14 -10.68 -0.02
N THR A 97 -3.37 -11.75 0.13
CA THR A 97 -2.67 -12.03 1.39
C THR A 97 -1.50 -11.07 1.56
N HIS A 98 -1.15 -10.76 2.81
CA HIS A 98 -0.03 -9.93 3.18
C HIS A 98 1.27 -10.45 2.55
N GLU A 99 1.53 -11.74 2.69
CA GLU A 99 2.75 -12.37 2.15
C GLU A 99 2.86 -12.16 0.63
N LYS A 100 1.76 -12.37 -0.11
CA LYS A 100 1.73 -12.17 -1.56
C LYS A 100 1.92 -10.71 -1.93
N ALA A 101 1.30 -9.77 -1.22
CA ALA A 101 1.49 -8.34 -1.43
C ALA A 101 2.96 -7.94 -1.27
N VAL A 102 3.60 -8.34 -0.16
CA VAL A 102 5.01 -8.07 0.11
C VAL A 102 5.90 -8.67 -0.97
N ARG A 103 5.68 -9.94 -1.33
CA ARG A 103 6.47 -10.62 -2.38
C ARG A 103 6.34 -9.92 -3.73
N TYR A 104 5.13 -9.52 -4.10
CA TYR A 104 4.86 -8.84 -5.37
C TYR A 104 5.52 -7.46 -5.40
N ILE A 105 5.33 -6.65 -4.36
CA ILE A 105 5.95 -5.32 -4.22
C ILE A 105 7.46 -5.45 -4.31
N LYS A 106 8.09 -6.45 -3.69
CA LYS A 106 9.55 -6.67 -3.75
C LYS A 106 10.06 -7.05 -5.14
N LYS A 107 9.29 -7.84 -5.91
CA LYS A 107 9.73 -8.43 -7.18
C LYS A 107 10.06 -7.45 -8.29
N TYR A 108 9.29 -6.36 -8.45
CA TYR A 108 9.40 -5.49 -9.62
C TYR A 108 10.17 -4.19 -9.31
N PRO A 109 11.00 -3.68 -10.23
CA PRO A 109 11.76 -2.44 -10.04
C PRO A 109 10.88 -1.19 -10.17
N ILE A 110 9.81 -1.26 -10.96
CA ILE A 110 8.82 -0.20 -11.15
C ILE A 110 7.45 -0.76 -10.77
N LEU A 111 6.70 0.04 -10.01
CA LEU A 111 5.36 -0.27 -9.55
C LEU A 111 4.40 0.84 -10.02
N ASN A 112 3.43 0.50 -10.86
CA ASN A 112 2.29 1.34 -11.16
C ASN A 112 1.18 0.98 -10.16
N ILE A 113 0.95 1.85 -9.19
CA ILE A 113 0.10 1.62 -8.03
C ILE A 113 -1.16 2.47 -8.18
N LEU A 114 -2.32 1.84 -8.02
CA LEU A 114 -3.58 2.56 -7.80
C LEU A 114 -3.86 2.55 -6.31
N ILE A 115 -3.96 3.74 -5.70
CA ILE A 115 -4.31 3.88 -4.28
C ILE A 115 -5.66 4.58 -4.10
N ALA A 116 -6.33 4.30 -2.98
CA ALA A 116 -7.41 5.13 -2.46
C ALA A 116 -6.90 5.91 -1.25
N ARG A 117 -7.16 7.22 -1.24
CA ARG A 117 -6.82 8.13 -0.15
C ARG A 117 -8.09 8.80 0.36
N ALA A 118 -8.29 8.76 1.67
CA ALA A 118 -9.33 9.53 2.34
C ALA A 118 -8.89 11.01 2.42
N HIS A 119 -9.85 11.92 2.26
CA HIS A 119 -9.66 13.35 2.46
C HIS A 119 -9.53 13.74 3.94
#